data_AF-A0A3N1NLH4-F1
#
_entry.id   AF-A0A3N1NLH4-F1
#
_cell.length_a   1.000
_cell.length_b   1.000
_cell.length_c   1.000
_cell.angle_alpha   90.00
_cell.angle_beta   90.00
_cell.angle_gamma   90.00
#
_symmetry.space_group_name_H-M   'P 1'
#
loop_
_entity.id
_entity.type
_entity.pdbx_description
1 polymer ?
#
loop_
_entity_poly.entity_id
_entity_poly.type
_entity_poly.pdbx_seq_one_letter_code
_entity_poly.pdbx_strand_id
1 'polypeptide(L)'
;MKSAVIARRISPLIVTLSLTACLTQPNVKALRDENNQLQRQLDQASDEITDMRVREEQLRAELEERNRVIDVLSTEKSSRAQESSQLRGLVRDFVQSQIDSYRDFLLQSDLLDYVGGELVSRAHRGEESRTLVDLANPIPRSGTLTGVAGYFESPGQLVVKVLRPVDDSLVVVWESLPVEAEQSGVVRLSFPVSVGVDEGDIIAYQFDGVVPVSFDRGTGDTRFQREGLTLGSLVEPEELAGADERRAYSIGVLGLLN
;
A
#
# COMPACT_ATOMS: atom_id res chain seq x y z
N MET A 1 105.02 -60.46 59.38
CA MET A 1 105.29 -61.92 59.46
C MET A 1 105.24 -62.34 60.92
N LYS A 2 104.36 -63.32 61.24
CA LYS A 2 104.28 -64.13 62.49
C LYS A 2 103.95 -63.34 63.78
N SER A 3 103.16 -63.79 64.74
CA SER A 3 102.20 -64.88 64.91
C SER A 3 101.62 -64.66 66.32
N ALA A 4 100.29 -64.71 66.46
CA ALA A 4 99.58 -65.46 67.53
C ALA A 4 99.69 -64.90 68.99
N VAL A 5 98.72 -64.95 69.91
CA VAL A 5 97.45 -65.70 70.03
C VAL A 5 96.77 -65.32 71.38
N ILE A 6 95.43 -65.47 71.48
CA ILE A 6 94.60 -65.76 72.70
C ILE A 6 94.34 -64.61 73.72
N ALA A 7 93.18 -64.44 74.37
CA ALA A 7 91.77 -64.86 74.26
C ALA A 7 90.98 -64.32 75.48
N ARG A 8 89.63 -64.41 75.44
CA ARG A 8 88.57 -64.35 76.50
C ARG A 8 87.72 -63.07 76.48
N ARG A 9 86.37 -63.08 76.51
CA ARG A 9 85.25 -64.06 76.58
C ARG A 9 83.97 -63.28 76.20
N ILE A 10 83.20 -63.65 75.16
CA ILE A 10 81.90 -64.38 75.15
C ILE A 10 80.69 -63.70 75.88
N SER A 11 79.84 -63.05 75.08
CA SER A 11 78.34 -62.90 74.98
C SER A 11 77.37 -63.80 75.83
N PRO A 12 76.01 -63.70 75.72
CA PRO A 12 75.01 -62.58 75.68
C PRO A 12 73.70 -62.88 76.51
N LEU A 13 72.63 -62.04 76.44
CA LEU A 13 71.16 -62.37 76.34
C LEU A 13 70.16 -61.35 77.01
N ILE A 14 69.39 -60.64 76.17
CA ILE A 14 67.95 -60.24 76.14
C ILE A 14 67.11 -60.20 77.46
N VAL A 15 66.39 -59.08 77.73
CA VAL A 15 64.91 -59.01 78.01
C VAL A 15 64.35 -57.59 77.73
N THR A 16 63.21 -57.59 77.04
CA THR A 16 62.25 -56.54 76.65
C THR A 16 61.64 -55.70 77.79
N LEU A 17 61.37 -54.39 77.52
CA LEU A 17 60.23 -53.68 78.11
C LEU A 17 59.58 -52.75 77.06
N SER A 18 58.26 -52.77 77.06
CA SER A 18 57.34 -52.44 75.97
C SER A 18 56.60 -51.11 76.17
N LEU A 19 56.27 -50.48 75.02
CA LEU A 19 55.03 -49.76 74.72
C LEU A 19 54.54 -48.65 75.67
N THR A 20 54.80 -47.39 75.28
CA THR A 20 53.91 -46.23 75.51
C THR A 20 53.92 -45.30 74.30
N ALA A 21 53.12 -45.63 73.29
CA ALA A 21 52.70 -44.68 72.26
C ALA A 21 51.18 -44.85 72.03
N CYS A 22 50.51 -43.72 71.83
CA CYS A 22 49.12 -43.57 71.37
C CYS A 22 47.99 -43.71 72.40
N LEU A 23 47.82 -42.68 73.23
CA LEU A 23 46.50 -42.22 73.68
C LEU A 23 46.36 -40.71 73.40
N THR A 24 46.31 -40.36 72.12
CA THR A 24 45.80 -39.06 71.65
C THR A 24 44.52 -39.29 70.86
N GLN A 25 43.41 -39.07 71.58
CA GLN A 25 42.06 -38.71 71.17
C GLN A 25 41.60 -39.05 69.72
N PRO A 26 40.60 -39.95 69.54
CA PRO A 26 39.96 -40.21 68.24
C PRO A 26 39.33 -38.96 67.59
N ASN A 27 39.11 -37.89 68.35
CA ASN A 27 38.50 -36.64 67.90
C ASN A 27 39.38 -35.84 66.91
N VAL A 28 40.72 -35.89 67.06
CA VAL A 28 41.65 -35.07 66.24
C VAL A 28 41.80 -35.62 64.82
N LYS A 29 41.62 -36.94 64.64
CA LYS A 29 41.64 -37.58 63.33
C LYS A 29 40.36 -37.30 62.55
N ALA A 30 39.21 -37.42 63.21
CA ALA A 30 37.91 -37.08 62.62
C ALA A 30 37.86 -35.60 62.17
N LEU A 31 38.33 -34.67 63.00
CA LEU A 31 38.42 -33.24 62.65
C LEU A 31 39.36 -32.95 61.47
N ARG A 32 40.44 -33.72 61.29
CA ARG A 32 41.34 -33.60 60.13
C ARG A 32 40.70 -34.14 58.85
N ASP A 33 40.01 -35.26 58.95
CA ASP A 33 39.31 -35.86 57.81
C ASP A 33 38.17 -34.93 57.35
N GLU A 34 37.45 -34.32 58.28
CA GLU A 34 36.40 -33.33 58.03
C GLU A 34 36.96 -32.04 57.42
N ASN A 35 38.10 -31.52 57.92
CA ASN A 35 38.81 -30.40 57.28
C ASN A 35 39.21 -30.74 55.84
N ASN A 36 39.82 -31.91 55.61
CA ASN A 36 40.23 -32.34 54.28
C ASN A 36 39.04 -32.55 53.32
N GLN A 37 37.87 -32.89 53.84
CA GLN A 37 36.65 -33.01 53.06
C GLN A 37 36.06 -31.64 52.73
N LEU A 38 35.99 -30.73 53.70
CA LEU A 38 35.57 -29.35 53.51
C LEU A 38 36.48 -28.61 52.52
N GLN A 39 37.79 -28.85 52.59
CA GLN A 39 38.76 -28.25 51.68
C GLN A 39 38.54 -28.72 50.24
N ARG A 40 38.29 -30.02 50.04
CA ARG A 40 37.91 -30.57 48.73
C ARG A 40 36.59 -30.01 48.21
N GLN A 41 35.59 -29.83 49.07
CA GLN A 41 34.32 -29.21 48.67
C GLN A 41 34.50 -27.73 48.31
N LEU A 42 35.40 -27.04 49.00
CA LEU A 42 35.71 -25.62 48.76
C LEU A 42 36.48 -25.44 47.44
N ASP A 43 37.44 -26.33 47.17
CA ASP A 43 38.15 -26.37 45.89
C ASP A 43 37.18 -26.67 44.73
N GLN A 44 36.32 -27.68 44.89
CA GLN A 44 35.33 -28.05 43.88
C GLN A 44 34.31 -26.91 43.62
N ALA A 45 33.82 -26.26 44.67
CA ALA A 45 32.92 -25.11 44.53
C ALA A 45 33.64 -23.88 43.92
N SER A 46 34.93 -23.68 44.23
CA SER A 46 35.75 -22.62 43.63
C SER A 46 35.95 -22.84 42.14
N ASP A 47 36.20 -24.08 41.72
CA ASP A 47 36.31 -24.44 40.31
C ASP A 47 34.98 -24.24 39.57
N GLU A 48 33.86 -24.64 40.19
CA GLU A 48 32.51 -24.47 39.62
C GLU A 48 32.11 -23.00 39.50
N ILE A 49 32.45 -22.16 40.50
CA ILE A 49 32.27 -20.69 40.43
C ILE A 49 33.10 -20.10 39.28
N THR A 50 34.31 -20.60 39.07
CA THR A 50 35.18 -20.12 38.01
C THR A 50 34.62 -20.49 36.64
N ASP A 51 34.16 -21.72 36.45
CA ASP A 51 33.50 -22.16 35.21
C ASP A 51 32.20 -21.38 34.95
N MET A 52 31.38 -21.16 35.98
CA MET A 52 30.16 -20.36 35.86
C MET A 52 30.45 -18.91 35.46
N ARG A 53 31.52 -18.29 36.00
CA ARG A 53 31.94 -16.94 35.59
C ARG A 53 32.39 -16.88 34.14
N VAL A 54 33.18 -17.86 33.68
CA VAL A 54 33.61 -17.94 32.28
C VAL A 54 32.41 -18.08 31.35
N ARG A 55 31.42 -18.92 31.69
CA ARG A 55 30.18 -19.05 30.92
C ARG A 55 29.35 -17.78 30.93
N GLU A 56 29.27 -17.09 32.07
CA GLU A 56 28.55 -15.80 32.16
C GLU A 56 29.18 -14.76 31.24
N GLU A 57 30.51 -14.65 31.22
CA GLU A 57 31.23 -13.74 30.32
C GLU A 57 31.01 -14.09 28.85
N GLN A 58 31.04 -15.38 28.49
CA GLN A 58 30.75 -15.84 27.13
C GLN A 58 29.31 -15.51 26.71
N LEU A 59 28.33 -15.77 27.57
CA LEU A 59 26.92 -15.46 27.30
C LEU A 59 26.70 -13.95 27.17
N ARG A 60 27.37 -13.12 27.98
CA ARG A 60 27.31 -11.66 27.84
C ARG A 60 27.87 -11.21 26.49
N ALA A 61 29.01 -11.76 26.06
CA ALA A 61 29.58 -11.45 24.75
C ALA A 61 28.67 -11.88 23.59
N GLU A 62 28.03 -13.06 23.68
CA GLU A 62 27.04 -13.52 22.70
C GLU A 62 25.80 -12.62 22.65
N LEU A 63 25.31 -12.16 23.81
CA LEU A 63 24.19 -11.22 23.88
C LEU A 63 24.54 -9.87 23.24
N GLU A 64 25.75 -9.36 23.47
CA GLU A 64 26.22 -8.12 22.84
C GLU A 64 26.33 -8.25 21.32
N GLU A 65 26.89 -9.36 20.82
CA GLU A 65 26.95 -9.64 19.38
C GLU A 65 25.55 -9.74 18.77
N ARG A 66 24.66 -10.47 19.43
CA ARG A 66 23.28 -10.64 18.94
C ARG A 66 22.54 -9.30 18.89
N ASN A 67 22.69 -8.45 19.90
CA ASN A 67 22.08 -7.12 19.92
C ASN A 67 22.64 -6.24 18.79
N ARG A 68 23.96 -6.24 18.58
CA ARG A 68 24.58 -5.54 17.44
C ARG A 68 24.00 -6.02 16.11
N VAL A 69 23.87 -7.33 15.91
CA VAL A 69 23.30 -7.89 14.67
C VAL A 69 21.83 -7.48 14.49
N ILE A 70 21.03 -7.48 15.56
CA ILE A 70 19.64 -7.02 15.53
C ILE A 70 19.55 -5.55 15.11
N ASP A 71 20.41 -4.69 15.66
CA ASP A 71 20.41 -3.26 15.35
C ASP A 71 20.78 -2.98 13.88
N VAL A 72 21.80 -3.68 13.37
CA VAL A 72 22.19 -3.60 11.95
C VAL A 72 21.06 -4.09 11.05
N LEU A 73 20.47 -5.26 11.35
CA LEU A 73 19.36 -5.81 10.56
C LEU A 73 18.12 -4.93 10.60
N SER A 74 17.81 -4.31 11.74
CA SER A 74 16.70 -3.36 11.87
C SER A 74 16.92 -2.14 10.99
N THR A 75 18.13 -1.58 11.01
CA THR A 75 18.52 -0.43 10.19
C THR A 75 18.46 -0.76 8.70
N GLU A 76 19.05 -1.90 8.29
CA GLU A 76 18.99 -2.36 6.90
C GLU A 76 17.56 -2.63 6.44
N LYS A 77 16.73 -3.28 7.27
CA LYS A 77 15.34 -3.57 6.94
C LYS A 77 14.53 -2.29 6.78
N SER A 78 14.71 -1.32 7.66
CA SER A 78 14.06 0.00 7.57
C SER A 78 14.49 0.73 6.29
N SER A 79 15.79 0.77 6.01
CA SER A 79 16.36 1.37 4.79
C SER A 79 15.79 0.72 3.52
N ARG A 80 15.81 -0.62 3.44
CA ARG A 80 15.24 -1.38 2.31
C ARG A 80 13.73 -1.17 2.15
N ALA A 81 12.99 -1.07 3.26
CA ALA A 81 11.56 -0.80 3.22
C ALA A 81 11.27 0.60 2.66
N GLN A 82 12.04 1.60 3.07
CA GLN A 82 11.92 2.97 2.57
C GLN A 82 12.28 3.06 1.09
N GLU A 83 13.40 2.47 0.69
CA GLU A 83 13.82 2.39 -0.72
C GLU A 83 12.77 1.68 -1.58
N SER A 84 12.26 0.54 -1.14
CA SER A 84 11.20 -0.20 -1.86
C SER A 84 9.93 0.64 -2.01
N SER A 85 9.54 1.38 -0.97
CA SER A 85 8.37 2.28 -1.03
C SER A 85 8.58 3.42 -2.03
N GLN A 86 9.76 4.04 -2.04
CA GLN A 86 10.10 5.09 -3.00
C GLN A 86 10.11 4.56 -4.43
N LEU A 87 10.74 3.42 -4.66
CA LEU A 87 10.83 2.81 -5.98
C LEU A 87 9.45 2.40 -6.52
N ARG A 88 8.56 1.90 -5.66
CA ARG A 88 7.14 1.66 -6.02
C ARG A 88 6.40 2.96 -6.38
N GLY A 89 6.67 4.05 -5.68
CA GLY A 89 6.13 5.38 -6.02
C GLY A 89 6.56 5.79 -7.43
N LEU A 90 7.88 5.78 -7.69
CA LEU A 90 8.45 6.12 -8.99
C LEU A 90 7.89 5.26 -10.13
N VAL A 91 7.76 3.95 -9.91
CA VAL A 91 7.18 3.04 -10.90
C VAL A 91 5.70 3.37 -11.17
N ARG A 92 4.93 3.68 -10.11
CA ARG A 92 3.52 4.08 -10.27
C ARG A 92 3.41 5.37 -11.08
N ASP A 93 4.17 6.39 -10.73
CA ASP A 93 4.13 7.69 -11.40
C ASP A 93 4.57 7.56 -12.87
N PHE A 94 5.60 6.76 -13.13
CA PHE A 94 6.03 6.45 -14.48
C PHE A 94 4.92 5.75 -15.28
N VAL A 95 4.31 4.69 -14.73
CA VAL A 95 3.22 3.97 -15.42
C VAL A 95 2.01 4.88 -15.67
N GLN A 96 1.64 5.72 -14.70
CA GLN A 96 0.57 6.71 -14.87
C GLN A 96 0.90 7.69 -16.00
N SER A 97 2.12 8.22 -16.04
CA SER A 97 2.54 9.13 -17.13
C SER A 97 2.48 8.49 -18.52
N GLN A 98 2.79 7.19 -18.62
CA GLN A 98 2.68 6.47 -19.90
C GLN A 98 1.20 6.26 -20.29
N ILE A 99 0.33 5.93 -19.32
CA ILE A 99 -1.12 5.80 -19.55
C ILE A 99 -1.71 7.13 -20.01
N ASP A 100 -1.37 8.24 -19.35
CA ASP A 100 -1.82 9.57 -19.74
C ASP A 100 -1.35 9.94 -21.15
N SER A 101 -0.08 9.67 -21.47
CA SER A 101 0.46 9.89 -22.81
C SER A 101 -0.27 9.08 -23.89
N TYR A 102 -0.65 7.82 -23.60
CA TYR A 102 -1.43 7.03 -24.54
C TYR A 102 -2.87 7.53 -24.67
N ARG A 103 -3.51 7.95 -23.57
CA ARG A 103 -4.85 8.55 -23.61
C ARG A 103 -4.86 9.80 -24.48
N ASP A 104 -3.89 10.68 -24.30
CA ASP A 104 -3.78 11.92 -25.07
C ASP A 104 -3.53 11.63 -26.55
N PHE A 105 -2.70 10.62 -26.86
CA PHE A 105 -2.50 10.15 -28.23
C PHE A 105 -3.80 9.63 -28.87
N LEU A 106 -4.60 8.83 -28.14
CA LEU A 106 -5.88 8.30 -28.63
C LEU A 106 -6.88 9.43 -28.93
N LEU A 107 -6.94 10.43 -28.05
CA LEU A 107 -7.81 11.60 -28.22
C LEU A 107 -7.42 12.46 -29.43
N GLN A 108 -6.12 12.69 -29.62
CA GLN A 108 -5.60 13.49 -30.73
C GLN A 108 -5.69 12.76 -32.07
N SER A 109 -5.57 11.43 -32.06
CA SER A 109 -5.55 10.61 -33.27
C SER A 109 -6.94 10.16 -33.75
N ASP A 110 -8.01 10.62 -33.08
CA ASP A 110 -9.40 10.29 -33.41
C ASP A 110 -9.70 8.77 -33.39
N LEU A 111 -9.02 8.05 -32.49
CA LEU A 111 -9.13 6.59 -32.37
C LEU A 111 -10.17 6.15 -31.33
N LEU A 112 -10.89 7.11 -30.74
CA LEU A 112 -11.93 6.86 -29.75
C LEU A 112 -13.30 6.86 -30.41
N ASP A 113 -14.17 5.98 -29.92
CA ASP A 113 -15.57 5.98 -30.30
C ASP A 113 -16.23 7.26 -29.76
N TYR A 114 -16.95 7.94 -30.65
CA TYR A 114 -17.71 9.13 -30.32
C TYR A 114 -19.20 8.79 -30.19
N VAL A 115 -19.82 9.21 -29.09
CA VAL A 115 -21.26 9.06 -28.85
C VAL A 115 -21.85 10.42 -28.49
N GLY A 116 -22.73 10.94 -29.33
CA GLY A 116 -23.39 12.23 -29.13
C GLY A 116 -23.76 12.91 -30.44
N GLY A 117 -24.18 14.17 -30.37
CA GLY A 117 -24.59 14.95 -31.53
C GLY A 117 -23.41 15.40 -32.39
N GLU A 118 -23.63 15.70 -33.67
CA GLU A 118 -22.56 16.18 -34.56
C GLU A 118 -21.91 17.47 -34.04
N LEU A 119 -20.57 17.53 -34.13
CA LEU A 119 -19.73 18.63 -33.62
C LEU A 119 -19.64 19.81 -34.59
N VAL A 120 -20.80 20.43 -34.86
CA VAL A 120 -20.94 21.57 -35.78
C VAL A 120 -21.55 22.79 -35.09
N SER A 121 -21.38 23.98 -35.66
CA SER A 121 -22.13 25.16 -35.19
C SER A 121 -23.61 25.03 -35.58
N ARG A 122 -24.51 25.39 -34.66
CA ARG A 122 -25.96 25.25 -34.80
C ARG A 122 -26.69 26.57 -34.57
N ALA A 123 -27.97 26.63 -34.93
CA ALA A 123 -28.71 27.89 -35.04
C ALA A 123 -29.06 28.53 -33.69
N HIS A 124 -29.21 27.74 -32.62
CA HIS A 124 -29.65 28.23 -31.32
C HIS A 124 -28.54 28.11 -30.28
N ARG A 125 -28.52 29.04 -29.32
CA ARG A 125 -27.60 29.04 -28.18
C ARG A 125 -28.38 28.79 -26.90
N GLY A 126 -27.73 28.14 -25.93
CA GLY A 126 -28.31 28.05 -24.59
C GLY A 126 -28.20 29.40 -23.86
N GLU A 127 -29.19 29.70 -23.04
CA GLU A 127 -29.36 31.04 -22.44
C GLU A 127 -29.08 31.06 -20.93
N GLU A 128 -29.14 29.91 -20.26
CA GLU A 128 -29.08 29.80 -18.79
C GLU A 128 -28.35 28.53 -18.35
N SER A 129 -27.98 28.46 -17.07
CA SER A 129 -27.50 27.24 -16.41
C SER A 129 -28.53 26.13 -16.50
N ARG A 130 -28.09 24.99 -17.04
CA ARG A 130 -28.93 23.81 -17.29
C ARG A 130 -28.13 22.54 -17.17
N THR A 131 -28.82 21.50 -16.73
CA THR A 131 -28.41 20.12 -16.95
C THR A 131 -29.12 19.61 -18.19
N LEU A 132 -28.35 19.21 -19.20
CA LEU A 132 -28.83 18.58 -20.42
C LEU A 132 -28.74 17.07 -20.28
N VAL A 133 -29.77 16.33 -20.65
CA VAL A 133 -29.79 14.86 -20.63
C VAL A 133 -30.01 14.39 -22.05
N ASP A 134 -29.01 13.71 -22.63
CA ASP A 134 -29.04 13.26 -24.02
C ASP A 134 -29.68 11.88 -24.16
N LEU A 135 -31.00 11.85 -24.36
CA LEU A 135 -31.73 10.59 -24.56
C LEU A 135 -31.65 10.07 -25.99
N ALA A 136 -31.15 10.88 -26.93
CA ALA A 136 -31.07 10.49 -28.34
C ALA A 136 -29.86 9.58 -28.63
N ASN A 137 -28.80 9.70 -27.83
CA ASN A 137 -27.55 8.98 -28.04
C ASN A 137 -27.21 8.12 -26.81
N PRO A 138 -27.97 7.05 -26.52
CA PRO A 138 -27.57 6.08 -25.51
C PRO A 138 -26.23 5.44 -25.88
N ILE A 139 -25.45 5.07 -24.87
CA ILE A 139 -24.18 4.37 -25.06
C ILE A 139 -24.46 3.05 -25.80
N PRO A 140 -23.87 2.83 -27.01
CA PRO A 140 -24.24 1.71 -27.86
C PRO A 140 -23.67 0.37 -27.40
N ARG A 141 -22.59 0.38 -26.60
CA ARG A 141 -21.94 -0.81 -26.03
C ARG A 141 -21.21 -0.46 -24.74
N SER A 142 -21.04 -1.44 -23.86
CA SER A 142 -20.23 -1.28 -22.66
C SER A 142 -18.78 -0.91 -22.99
N GLY A 143 -18.12 -0.18 -22.09
CA GLY A 143 -16.76 0.28 -22.35
C GLY A 143 -16.24 1.24 -21.29
N THR A 144 -15.33 2.10 -21.69
CA THR A 144 -14.75 3.13 -20.81
C THR A 144 -14.76 4.49 -21.49
N LEU A 145 -15.41 5.46 -20.88
CA LEU A 145 -15.36 6.85 -21.31
C LEU A 145 -14.09 7.51 -20.78
N THR A 146 -13.43 8.25 -21.66
CA THR A 146 -12.14 8.89 -21.41
C THR A 146 -12.19 10.41 -21.58
N GLY A 147 -13.27 10.94 -22.15
CA GLY A 147 -13.41 12.38 -22.34
C GLY A 147 -14.76 12.82 -22.90
N VAL A 148 -14.83 14.11 -23.20
CA VAL A 148 -15.96 14.79 -23.83
C VAL A 148 -15.47 15.58 -25.03
N ALA A 149 -16.28 15.65 -26.08
CA ALA A 149 -16.04 16.51 -27.22
C ALA A 149 -17.27 17.37 -27.50
N GLY A 150 -17.04 18.62 -27.90
CA GLY A 150 -18.11 19.56 -28.18
C GLY A 150 -17.68 20.63 -29.16
N TYR A 151 -18.64 21.22 -29.86
CA TYR A 151 -18.46 22.49 -30.56
C TYR A 151 -18.90 23.63 -29.62
N PHE A 152 -17.91 24.29 -29.02
CA PHE A 152 -18.14 25.37 -28.07
C PHE A 152 -18.19 26.72 -28.77
N GLU A 153 -19.24 27.51 -28.55
CA GLU A 153 -19.38 28.87 -29.06
C GLU A 153 -18.58 29.88 -28.22
N SER A 154 -18.38 29.57 -26.94
CA SER A 154 -17.60 30.37 -26.00
C SER A 154 -16.88 29.47 -24.99
N PRO A 155 -15.85 29.98 -24.27
CA PRO A 155 -15.28 29.25 -23.14
C PRO A 155 -16.34 28.95 -22.08
N GLY A 156 -16.16 27.84 -21.36
CA GLY A 156 -17.09 27.44 -20.31
C GLY A 156 -16.70 26.15 -19.62
N GLN A 157 -17.26 25.94 -18.43
CA GLN A 157 -17.06 24.74 -17.64
C GLN A 157 -18.27 23.83 -17.74
N LEU A 158 -18.03 22.52 -17.74
CA LEU A 158 -19.09 21.53 -17.68
C LEU A 158 -18.71 20.34 -16.77
N VAL A 159 -19.74 19.66 -16.30
CA VAL A 159 -19.63 18.38 -15.59
C VAL A 159 -20.39 17.34 -16.39
N VAL A 160 -19.75 16.21 -16.69
CA VAL A 160 -20.39 15.08 -17.38
C VAL A 160 -20.88 14.09 -16.34
N LYS A 161 -22.09 13.57 -16.53
CA LYS A 161 -22.69 12.57 -15.65
C LYS A 161 -23.15 11.38 -16.48
N VAL A 162 -23.01 10.20 -15.90
CA VAL A 162 -23.52 8.94 -16.47
C VAL A 162 -24.78 8.56 -15.71
N LEU A 163 -25.86 8.32 -16.46
CA LEU A 163 -27.17 7.97 -15.97
C LEU A 163 -27.50 6.56 -16.43
N ARG A 164 -27.78 5.67 -15.48
CA ARG A 164 -28.11 4.29 -15.75
C ARG A 164 -29.63 4.09 -15.79
N PRO A 165 -30.20 3.52 -16.86
CA PRO A 165 -31.60 3.14 -16.86
C PRO A 165 -31.86 2.02 -15.84
N VAL A 166 -32.87 2.24 -15.00
CA VAL A 166 -33.43 1.28 -14.04
C VAL A 166 -34.94 1.38 -14.14
N ASP A 167 -35.58 0.37 -14.73
CA ASP A 167 -36.99 0.38 -15.08
C ASP A 167 -37.34 1.63 -15.94
N ASP A 168 -38.28 2.46 -15.50
CA ASP A 168 -38.72 3.67 -16.21
C ASP A 168 -37.94 4.94 -15.79
N SER A 169 -36.86 4.77 -15.03
CA SER A 169 -36.10 5.88 -14.42
C SER A 169 -34.61 5.82 -14.75
N LEU A 170 -33.93 6.95 -14.58
CA LEU A 170 -32.50 7.09 -14.78
C LEU A 170 -31.81 7.39 -13.45
N VAL A 171 -30.81 6.61 -13.05
CA VAL A 171 -30.05 6.82 -11.82
C VAL A 171 -28.67 7.36 -12.15
N VAL A 172 -28.27 8.46 -11.51
CA VAL A 172 -26.92 9.01 -11.70
C VAL A 172 -25.91 8.09 -11.02
N VAL A 173 -25.09 7.39 -11.80
CA VAL A 173 -24.10 6.41 -11.30
C VAL A 173 -22.69 6.97 -11.22
N TRP A 174 -22.42 8.07 -11.92
CA TRP A 174 -21.11 8.72 -11.93
C TRP A 174 -21.19 10.20 -12.32
N GLU A 175 -20.25 11.00 -11.82
CA GLU A 175 -20.02 12.38 -12.22
C GLU A 175 -18.52 12.66 -12.41
N SER A 176 -18.19 13.46 -13.43
CA SER A 176 -16.83 13.89 -13.68
C SER A 176 -16.41 14.98 -12.71
N LEU A 177 -15.09 15.17 -12.55
CA LEU A 177 -14.58 16.47 -12.13
C LEU A 177 -14.94 17.52 -13.20
N PRO A 178 -15.13 18.80 -12.83
CA PRO A 178 -15.39 19.84 -13.80
C PRO A 178 -14.28 19.92 -14.85
N VAL A 179 -14.68 19.96 -16.13
CA VAL A 179 -13.77 20.14 -17.27
C VAL A 179 -14.05 21.49 -17.93
N GLU A 180 -12.99 22.16 -18.36
CA GLU A 180 -13.06 23.52 -18.89
C GLU A 180 -12.69 23.54 -20.37
N ALA A 181 -13.58 24.12 -21.17
CA ALA A 181 -13.29 24.49 -22.55
C ALA A 181 -12.75 25.92 -22.56
N GLU A 182 -11.46 26.09 -22.85
CA GLU A 182 -10.79 27.40 -22.82
C GLU A 182 -11.02 28.24 -24.09
N GLN A 183 -11.46 27.62 -25.18
CA GLN A 183 -11.60 28.26 -26.49
C GLN A 183 -12.88 27.84 -27.21
N SER A 184 -13.31 28.68 -28.16
CA SER A 184 -14.40 28.37 -29.08
C SER A 184 -13.94 27.42 -30.21
N GLY A 185 -14.88 26.68 -30.79
CA GLY A 185 -14.67 25.70 -31.86
C GLY A 185 -14.82 24.26 -31.36
N VAL A 186 -14.30 23.31 -32.13
CA VAL A 186 -14.27 21.90 -31.72
C VAL A 186 -13.22 21.72 -30.63
N VAL A 187 -13.65 21.32 -29.43
CA VAL A 187 -12.79 21.06 -28.28
C VAL A 187 -12.99 19.62 -27.85
N ARG A 188 -11.88 18.94 -27.55
CA ARG A 188 -11.84 17.59 -26.97
C ARG A 188 -11.14 17.69 -25.63
N LEU A 189 -11.79 17.22 -24.57
CA LEU A 189 -11.31 17.29 -23.20
C LEU A 189 -11.23 15.89 -22.61
N SER A 190 -10.09 15.55 -22.02
CA SER A 190 -9.91 14.30 -21.27
C SER A 190 -10.57 14.40 -19.90
N PHE A 191 -11.21 13.33 -19.44
CA PHE A 191 -11.55 13.21 -18.04
C PHE A 191 -10.31 12.91 -17.21
N PRO A 192 -10.11 13.56 -16.05
CA PRO A 192 -9.03 13.20 -15.13
C PRO A 192 -9.12 11.74 -14.68
N VAL A 193 -10.34 11.24 -14.52
CA VAL A 193 -10.63 9.85 -14.15
C VAL A 193 -11.59 9.28 -15.18
N SER A 194 -11.17 8.21 -15.86
CA SER A 194 -12.03 7.48 -16.80
C SER A 194 -13.11 6.70 -16.05
N VAL A 195 -14.25 6.46 -16.71
CA VAL A 195 -15.40 5.77 -16.12
C VAL A 195 -15.85 4.61 -16.99
N GLY A 196 -16.15 3.47 -16.36
CA GLY A 196 -16.78 2.34 -17.01
C GLY A 196 -18.27 2.62 -17.25
N VAL A 197 -18.75 2.34 -18.45
CA VAL A 197 -20.16 2.51 -18.84
C VAL A 197 -20.72 1.21 -19.39
N ASP A 198 -22.03 1.04 -19.25
CA ASP A 198 -22.77 -0.08 -19.80
C ASP A 198 -23.59 0.33 -21.02
N GLU A 199 -23.91 -0.66 -21.88
CA GLU A 199 -24.85 -0.46 -22.98
C GLU A 199 -26.18 0.09 -22.47
N GLY A 200 -26.66 1.16 -23.12
CA GLY A 200 -27.90 1.85 -22.76
C GLY A 200 -27.73 2.94 -21.70
N ASP A 201 -26.55 3.09 -21.08
CA ASP A 201 -26.28 4.24 -20.21
C ASP A 201 -26.49 5.55 -21.01
N ILE A 202 -27.03 6.57 -20.34
CA ILE A 202 -27.36 7.89 -20.88
C ILE A 202 -26.36 8.91 -20.33
N ILE A 203 -26.04 9.93 -21.14
CA ILE A 203 -25.12 10.98 -20.73
C ILE A 203 -25.89 12.27 -20.41
N ALA A 204 -25.51 12.92 -19.31
CA ALA A 204 -25.92 14.28 -19.03
C ALA A 204 -24.72 15.23 -18.93
N TYR A 205 -24.99 16.49 -19.28
CA TYR A 205 -24.03 17.58 -19.28
C TYR A 205 -24.58 18.71 -18.43
N GLN A 206 -23.95 18.97 -17.29
CA GLN A 206 -24.30 20.08 -16.40
C GLN A 206 -23.39 21.27 -16.67
N PHE A 207 -24.01 22.45 -16.84
CA PHE A 207 -23.32 23.71 -17.04
C PHE A 207 -23.66 24.71 -15.93
N ASP A 208 -22.63 25.22 -15.27
CA ASP A 208 -22.76 26.25 -14.24
C ASP A 208 -22.68 27.64 -14.89
N GLY A 209 -23.72 27.98 -15.68
CA GLY A 209 -23.83 29.26 -16.39
C GLY A 209 -24.45 29.11 -17.77
N VAL A 210 -24.25 30.11 -18.63
CA VAL A 210 -24.73 30.06 -20.03
C VAL A 210 -24.15 28.82 -20.71
N VAL A 211 -25.00 27.93 -21.20
CA VAL A 211 -24.57 26.71 -21.91
C VAL A 211 -23.79 27.12 -23.17
N PRO A 212 -22.49 26.81 -23.26
CA PRO A 212 -21.61 27.28 -24.32
C PRO A 212 -21.74 26.47 -25.62
N VAL A 213 -22.57 25.42 -25.65
CA VAL A 213 -22.78 24.57 -26.82
C VAL A 213 -24.09 24.91 -27.53
N SER A 214 -24.03 25.03 -28.85
CA SER A 214 -25.20 25.34 -29.69
C SER A 214 -26.05 24.09 -29.97
N PHE A 215 -27.33 24.31 -30.31
CA PHE A 215 -28.29 23.25 -30.61
C PHE A 215 -29.22 23.60 -31.77
N ASP A 216 -29.79 22.55 -32.38
CA ASP A 216 -30.93 22.65 -33.30
C ASP A 216 -32.15 21.99 -32.68
N ARG A 217 -33.34 22.34 -33.19
CA ARG A 217 -34.62 21.75 -32.78
C ARG A 217 -35.11 20.76 -33.84
N GLY A 218 -35.89 19.77 -33.40
CA GLY A 218 -36.57 18.82 -34.28
C GLY A 218 -35.77 17.56 -34.65
N THR A 219 -34.49 17.47 -34.30
CA THR A 219 -33.59 16.40 -34.76
C THR A 219 -33.04 15.52 -33.63
N GLY A 220 -33.18 15.91 -32.36
CA GLY A 220 -32.68 15.14 -31.22
C GLY A 220 -33.75 14.81 -30.17
N ASP A 221 -33.30 14.36 -29.01
CA ASP A 221 -34.10 14.14 -27.79
C ASP A 221 -33.24 14.49 -26.57
N THR A 222 -32.51 15.61 -26.66
CA THR A 222 -31.86 16.17 -25.47
C THR A 222 -32.89 16.97 -24.68
N ARG A 223 -33.17 16.50 -23.47
CA ARG A 223 -34.06 17.17 -22.52
C ARG A 223 -33.24 17.94 -21.49
N PHE A 224 -33.88 18.79 -20.71
CA PHE A 224 -33.17 19.64 -19.76
C PHE A 224 -33.94 19.94 -18.50
N GLN A 225 -33.20 20.26 -17.46
CA GLN A 225 -33.71 20.84 -16.21
C GLN A 225 -32.77 21.94 -15.72
N ARG A 226 -33.26 22.81 -14.84
CA ARG A 226 -32.45 23.87 -14.24
C ARG A 226 -31.55 23.36 -13.12
N GLU A 227 -32.02 22.38 -12.37
CA GLU A 227 -31.29 21.86 -11.22
C GLU A 227 -30.15 20.93 -11.65
N GLY A 228 -29.04 20.97 -10.92
CA GLY A 228 -27.96 20.01 -11.06
C GLY A 228 -28.43 18.62 -10.64
N LEU A 229 -27.91 17.60 -11.31
CA LEU A 229 -28.14 16.22 -10.91
C LEU A 229 -27.09 15.80 -9.89
N THR A 230 -27.44 15.03 -8.87
CA THR A 230 -26.49 14.58 -7.85
C THR A 230 -26.24 13.09 -7.98
N LEU A 231 -25.06 12.64 -7.54
CA LEU A 231 -24.74 11.21 -7.56
C LEU A 231 -25.79 10.42 -6.75
N GLY A 232 -26.33 9.37 -7.36
CA GLY A 232 -27.38 8.53 -6.79
C GLY A 232 -28.81 9.10 -6.89
N SER A 233 -29.00 10.30 -7.44
CA SER A 233 -30.35 10.82 -7.67
C SER A 233 -31.05 10.05 -8.79
N LEU A 234 -32.36 9.89 -8.63
CA LEU A 234 -33.25 9.35 -9.66
C LEU A 234 -33.80 10.50 -10.51
N VAL A 235 -33.87 10.27 -11.82
CA VAL A 235 -34.36 11.21 -12.82
C VAL A 235 -35.42 10.51 -13.64
N GLU A 236 -36.64 11.03 -13.63
CA GLU A 236 -37.70 10.54 -14.49
C GLU A 236 -37.62 11.28 -15.84
N PRO A 237 -37.39 10.59 -16.98
CA PRO A 237 -37.26 11.25 -18.27
C PRO A 237 -38.47 12.11 -18.65
N GLU A 238 -39.66 11.75 -18.17
CA GLU A 238 -40.92 12.46 -18.41
C GLU A 238 -41.01 13.80 -17.68
N GLU A 239 -40.30 13.97 -16.56
CA GLU A 239 -40.26 15.22 -15.80
C GLU A 239 -39.28 16.25 -16.42
N LEU A 240 -38.40 15.80 -17.31
CA LEU A 240 -37.45 16.67 -17.99
C LEU A 240 -38.15 17.56 -19.03
N ALA A 241 -37.83 18.84 -19.01
CA ALA A 241 -38.39 19.80 -19.95
C ALA A 241 -37.77 19.65 -21.35
N GLY A 242 -38.50 20.12 -22.36
CA GLY A 242 -38.00 20.21 -23.73
C GLY A 242 -38.24 18.98 -24.62
N ALA A 243 -39.05 18.02 -24.18
CA ALA A 243 -39.42 16.85 -24.99
C ALA A 243 -39.98 17.25 -26.38
N ASP A 244 -40.87 18.24 -26.44
CA ASP A 244 -41.46 18.72 -27.70
C ASP A 244 -40.47 19.50 -28.57
N GLU A 245 -39.38 20.02 -28.00
CA GLU A 245 -38.39 20.82 -28.73
C GLU A 245 -37.41 19.95 -29.52
N ARG A 246 -37.23 18.68 -29.13
CA ARG A 246 -36.38 17.70 -29.80
C ARG A 246 -34.99 18.26 -30.09
N ARG A 247 -34.34 18.78 -29.05
CA ARG A 247 -33.06 19.49 -29.19
C ARG A 247 -31.93 18.52 -29.48
N ALA A 248 -31.04 18.88 -30.40
CA ALA A 248 -29.79 18.18 -30.67
C ALA A 248 -28.62 19.14 -30.40
N TYR A 249 -27.83 18.87 -29.37
CA TYR A 249 -26.67 19.68 -29.00
C TYR A 249 -25.41 19.19 -29.69
N SER A 250 -24.47 20.09 -29.97
CA SER A 250 -23.16 19.77 -30.54
C SER A 250 -22.17 19.33 -29.46
N ILE A 251 -22.50 18.27 -28.73
CA ILE A 251 -21.69 17.71 -27.65
C ILE A 251 -21.88 16.18 -27.60
N GLY A 252 -20.85 15.49 -27.14
CA GLY A 252 -20.82 14.04 -27.00
C GLY A 252 -19.65 13.58 -26.14
N VAL A 253 -19.60 12.30 -25.83
CA VAL A 253 -18.51 11.67 -25.07
C VAL A 253 -17.58 10.88 -25.99
N LEU A 254 -16.34 10.73 -25.55
CA LEU A 254 -15.31 9.94 -26.18
C LEU A 254 -14.97 8.75 -25.29
N GLY A 255 -14.86 7.57 -25.89
CA GLY A 255 -14.54 6.35 -25.15
C GLY A 255 -13.97 5.23 -26.00
N LEU A 256 -13.60 4.14 -25.32
CA LEU A 256 -13.29 2.86 -25.93
C LEU A 256 -14.47 1.93 -25.63
N LEU A 257 -15.31 1.67 -26.63
CA LEU A 257 -16.53 0.87 -26.50
C LEU A 257 -16.34 -0.49 -27.18
N ASN A 258 -16.68 -1.57 -26.49
CA ASN A 258 -16.35 -2.94 -26.91
C ASN A 258 -17.61 -3.75 -27.17
#